data_AF-A0A2H0QTE7-F1
#
_entry.id   AF-A0A2H0QTE7-F1
#
_cell.length_a   1.000
_cell.length_b   1.000
_cell.length_c   1.000
_cell.angle_alpha   90.00
_cell.angle_beta   90.00
_cell.angle_gamma   90.00
#
_symmetry.space_group_name_H-M   'P 1'
#
loop_
_entity.id
_entity.type
_entity.pdbx_description
1 polymer ?
#
loop_
_entity_poly.entity_id
_entity_poly.type
_entity_poly.pdbx_seq_one_letter_code
_entity_poly.pdbx_strand_id
1 'polypeptide(L)'
;MKKFILLLMVCFASSGCSNLMRIHPGGEDILPPPGPKIYQQGFMDGCESGSSGYKSSLKKMYFTWKQNPELAQNRVYYKIWKDAYAYCAVRGMMNSSHGLGNWR
;
A
#
# COMPACT_ATOMS: atom_id res chain seq x y z
N MET A 1 6.01 -47.21 2.54
CA MET A 1 6.50 -45.96 3.19
C MET A 1 6.77 -44.82 2.20
N LYS A 2 7.53 -45.01 1.10
CA LYS A 2 7.79 -43.95 0.09
C LYS A 2 6.53 -43.30 -0.51
N LYS A 3 5.45 -44.08 -0.71
CA LYS A 3 4.17 -43.59 -1.25
C LYS A 3 3.45 -42.60 -0.32
N PHE A 4 3.60 -42.74 0.99
CA PHE A 4 3.03 -41.81 1.98
C PHE A 4 3.81 -40.49 2.05
N ILE A 5 5.12 -40.55 1.87
CA ILE A 5 5.98 -39.35 1.84
C ILE A 5 5.65 -38.49 0.60
N LEU A 6 5.41 -39.13 -0.56
CA LEU A 6 4.99 -38.44 -1.78
C LEU A 6 3.63 -37.74 -1.61
N LEU A 7 2.68 -38.37 -0.93
CA LEU A 7 1.37 -37.77 -0.64
C LEU A 7 1.47 -36.55 0.28
N LEU A 8 2.33 -36.60 1.30
CA LEU A 8 2.56 -35.47 2.21
C LEU A 8 3.23 -34.27 1.52
N MET A 9 4.17 -34.50 0.59
CA MET A 9 4.78 -33.42 -0.20
C MET A 9 3.79 -32.75 -1.15
N VAL A 10 2.89 -33.51 -1.77
CA VAL A 10 1.89 -32.97 -2.69
C VAL A 10 0.85 -32.11 -1.94
N CYS A 11 0.45 -32.50 -0.73
CA CYS A 11 -0.45 -31.70 0.09
C CYS A 11 0.18 -30.39 0.58
N PHE A 12 1.47 -30.39 0.92
CA PHE A 12 2.17 -29.16 1.32
C PHE A 12 2.35 -28.17 0.15
N ALA A 13 2.51 -28.69 -1.07
CA ALA A 13 2.63 -27.88 -2.27
C ALA A 13 1.30 -27.24 -2.72
N SER A 14 0.15 -27.83 -2.37
CA SER A 14 -1.18 -27.33 -2.75
C SER A 14 -1.83 -26.41 -1.71
N SER A 15 -1.30 -26.35 -0.48
CA SER A 15 -1.74 -25.38 0.56
C SER A 15 -1.24 -23.95 0.35
N GLY A 16 -0.54 -23.66 -0.75
CA GLY A 16 -0.14 -22.31 -1.14
C GLY A 16 -1.34 -21.49 -1.64
N CYS A 17 -2.30 -21.18 -0.76
CA CYS A 17 -3.38 -20.26 -1.08
C CYS A 17 -2.76 -18.88 -1.35
N SER A 18 -2.77 -18.48 -2.62
CA SER A 18 -2.15 -17.28 -3.15
C SER A 18 -2.94 -16.01 -2.81
N ASN A 19 -3.16 -15.76 -1.52
CA ASN A 19 -3.31 -14.40 -1.03
C ASN A 19 -1.92 -13.78 -0.95
N LEU A 20 -1.29 -13.62 -2.11
CA LEU A 20 -0.08 -12.82 -2.24
C LEU A 20 -0.50 -11.42 -1.78
N MET A 21 -0.12 -11.09 -0.56
CA MET A 21 -0.49 -9.88 0.18
C MET A 21 -0.45 -8.69 -0.80
N ARG A 22 -1.62 -8.24 -1.26
CA ARG A 22 -1.70 -7.03 -2.10
C ARG A 22 -1.47 -5.87 -1.15
N ILE A 23 -0.21 -5.51 -0.98
CA ILE A 23 0.14 -4.37 -0.13
C ILE A 23 -0.31 -3.12 -0.89
N HIS A 24 -1.43 -2.55 -0.45
CA HIS A 24 -1.96 -1.31 -1.01
C HIS A 24 -1.29 -0.10 -0.36
N PRO A 25 -0.98 0.95 -1.15
CA PRO A 25 -0.55 2.23 -0.60
C PRO A 25 -1.69 2.77 0.28
N GLY A 26 -1.33 3.27 1.46
CA GLY A 26 -2.29 3.74 2.46
C GLY A 26 -2.89 2.67 3.40
N GLY A 27 -2.93 1.40 3.00
CA GLY A 27 -3.57 0.32 3.78
C GLY A 27 -4.57 -0.46 2.92
N GLU A 28 -5.21 -1.48 3.50
CA GLU A 28 -6.30 -2.21 2.85
C GLU A 28 -7.42 -1.20 2.51
N ASP A 29 -7.84 -1.17 1.24
CA ASP A 29 -9.00 -0.43 0.72
C ASP A 29 -8.89 1.08 0.46
N ILE A 30 -7.69 1.67 0.33
CA ILE A 30 -7.61 3.07 -0.13
C ILE A 30 -7.79 3.13 -1.66
N LEU A 31 -9.04 3.39 -2.07
CA LEU A 31 -9.38 3.75 -3.44
C LEU A 31 -9.30 5.26 -3.64
N PRO A 32 -8.82 5.74 -4.80
CA PRO A 32 -8.91 7.15 -5.13
C PRO A 32 -10.39 7.57 -5.20
N PRO A 33 -10.75 8.73 -4.65
CA PRO A 33 -12.14 9.19 -4.76
C PRO A 33 -12.48 9.44 -6.24
N PRO A 34 -13.77 9.32 -6.60
CA PRO A 34 -14.21 9.50 -7.98
C PRO A 34 -13.88 10.91 -8.46
N GLY A 35 -13.39 11.02 -9.70
CA GLY A 35 -13.00 12.29 -10.27
C GLY A 35 -12.20 12.16 -11.56
N PRO A 36 -11.66 13.28 -12.09
CA PRO A 36 -10.82 13.29 -13.28
C PRO A 36 -9.61 12.35 -13.17
N LYS A 37 -9.15 11.77 -14.28
CA LYS A 37 -7.99 10.84 -14.26
C LYS A 37 -6.76 11.43 -13.58
N ILE A 38 -6.49 12.72 -13.80
CA ILE A 38 -5.36 13.43 -13.18
C ILE A 38 -5.48 13.54 -11.66
N TYR A 39 -6.70 13.65 -11.14
CA TYR A 39 -6.98 13.63 -9.72
C TYR A 39 -6.65 12.24 -9.15
N GLN A 40 -7.20 11.20 -9.78
CA GLN A 40 -7.00 9.82 -9.32
C GLN A 40 -5.52 9.44 -9.35
N GLN A 41 -4.81 9.85 -10.41
CA GLN A 41 -3.37 9.62 -10.53
C GLN A 41 -2.58 10.36 -9.43
N GLY A 42 -2.86 11.64 -9.21
CA GLY A 42 -2.24 12.40 -8.12
C GLY A 42 -2.48 11.75 -6.77
N PHE A 43 -3.69 11.24 -6.54
CA PHE A 43 -4.02 10.54 -5.29
C PHE A 43 -3.21 9.25 -5.11
N MET A 44 -3.14 8.40 -6.14
CA MET A 44 -2.40 7.14 -6.07
C MET A 44 -0.91 7.36 -5.87
N ASP A 45 -0.31 8.25 -6.64
CA ASP A 45 1.11 8.58 -6.59
C ASP A 45 1.49 9.23 -5.24
N GLY A 46 0.63 10.12 -4.73
CA GLY A 46 0.79 10.73 -3.42
C GLY A 46 0.70 9.70 -2.30
N CYS A 47 -0.28 8.80 -2.37
CA CYS A 47 -0.48 7.77 -1.35
C CYS A 47 0.65 6.74 -1.31
N GLU A 48 1.22 6.37 -2.45
CA GLU A 48 2.41 5.52 -2.57
C GLU A 48 3.63 6.18 -1.91
N SER A 49 3.83 7.46 -2.23
CA SER A 49 4.89 8.29 -1.64
C SER A 49 4.73 8.44 -0.12
N GLY A 50 3.53 8.71 0.37
CA GLY A 50 3.26 8.80 1.82
C GLY A 50 3.46 7.46 2.54
N SER A 51 3.18 6.35 1.85
CA SER A 51 3.37 5.00 2.38
C SER A 51 4.84 4.59 2.52
N SER A 52 5.72 5.11 1.66
CA SER A 52 7.16 4.85 1.76
C SER A 52 7.84 5.62 2.89
N GLY A 53 7.33 6.81 3.25
CA GLY A 53 7.92 7.66 4.28
C GLY A 53 7.79 7.12 5.71
N TYR A 54 6.67 6.50 6.05
CA TYR A 54 6.27 6.35 7.47
C TYR A 54 5.90 4.93 7.92
N LYS A 55 6.07 3.92 7.06
CA LYS A 55 5.67 2.55 7.37
C LYS A 55 6.87 1.67 7.74
N SER A 56 6.57 0.48 8.28
CA SER A 56 7.57 -0.53 8.66
C SER A 56 8.54 -0.85 7.53
N SER A 57 9.74 -1.33 7.86
CA SER A 57 10.80 -1.65 6.90
C SER A 57 10.32 -2.51 5.74
N LEU A 58 9.34 -3.39 5.97
CA LEU A 58 8.69 -4.18 4.93
C LEU A 58 8.00 -3.30 3.88
N LYS A 59 7.17 -2.34 4.28
CA LYS A 59 6.46 -1.46 3.33
C LYS A 59 7.38 -0.48 2.62
N LYS A 60 8.53 -0.12 3.22
CA LYS A 60 9.59 0.64 2.54
C LYS A 60 10.24 -0.13 1.38
N MET A 61 10.22 -1.47 1.41
CA MET A 61 10.69 -2.29 0.28
C MET A 61 9.68 -2.31 -0.88
N TYR A 62 8.39 -2.13 -0.59
CA TYR A 62 7.33 -2.22 -1.60
C TYR A 62 6.90 -0.87 -2.17
N PHE A 63 7.07 0.23 -1.44
CA PHE A 63 6.67 1.56 -1.88
C PHE A 63 7.86 2.51 -1.93
N THR A 64 7.89 3.34 -2.96
CA THR A 64 8.90 4.38 -3.15
C THR A 64 8.23 5.73 -3.35
N TRP A 65 9.06 6.78 -3.42
CA TRP A 65 8.59 8.08 -3.85
C TRP A 65 8.15 8.01 -5.31
N LYS A 66 6.91 8.41 -5.58
CA LYS A 66 6.31 8.39 -6.90
C LYS A 66 5.64 9.72 -7.19
N GLN A 67 6.17 10.41 -8.18
CA GLN A 67 5.60 11.66 -8.67
C GLN A 67 5.84 11.73 -10.18
N ASN A 68 4.77 11.84 -10.96
CA ASN A 68 4.87 12.02 -12.40
C ASN A 68 5.46 13.43 -12.71
N PRO A 69 6.65 13.52 -13.33
CA PRO A 69 7.32 14.80 -13.59
C PRO A 69 6.55 15.68 -14.59
N GLU A 70 5.85 15.09 -15.56
CA GLU A 70 5.06 15.83 -16.55
C GLU A 70 3.84 16.50 -15.90
N LEU A 71 3.31 15.89 -14.84
CA LEU A 71 2.15 16.40 -14.11
C LEU A 71 2.55 17.20 -12.87
N ALA A 72 3.82 17.22 -12.47
CA ALA A 72 4.29 17.90 -11.26
C ALA A 72 3.99 19.41 -11.27
N GLN A 73 3.94 20.03 -12.45
CA GLN A 73 3.57 21.45 -12.61
C GLN A 73 2.05 21.65 -12.73
N ASN A 74 1.27 20.60 -12.94
CA ASN A 74 -0.18 20.69 -12.99
C ASN A 74 -0.72 20.91 -11.57
N ARG A 75 -1.43 22.02 -11.38
CA ARG A 75 -1.96 22.43 -10.06
C ARG A 75 -2.88 21.40 -9.42
N VAL A 76 -3.73 20.73 -10.21
CA VAL A 76 -4.68 19.73 -9.69
C VAL A 76 -3.92 18.50 -9.25
N TYR A 77 -3.04 17.97 -10.11
CA TYR A 77 -2.20 16.82 -9.79
C TYR A 77 -1.38 17.07 -8.52
N TYR A 78 -0.61 18.17 -8.49
CA TYR A 78 0.33 18.43 -7.40
C TYR A 78 -0.37 18.71 -6.08
N LYS A 79 -1.52 19.39 -6.11
CA LYS A 79 -2.33 19.62 -4.90
C LYS A 79 -2.81 18.28 -4.32
N ILE A 80 -3.44 17.44 -5.14
CA ILE A 80 -3.98 16.16 -4.69
C ILE A 80 -2.88 15.19 -4.29
N TRP A 81 -1.75 15.21 -4.98
CA TRP A 81 -0.57 14.44 -4.60
C TRP A 81 -0.11 14.78 -3.18
N LYS A 82 -0.05 16.06 -2.81
CA LYS A 82 0.32 16.48 -1.45
C LYS A 82 -0.72 16.07 -0.41
N ASP A 83 -2.00 16.27 -0.71
CA ASP A 83 -3.09 15.92 0.20
C ASP A 83 -3.11 14.40 0.46
N ALA A 84 -2.96 13.59 -0.58
CA ALA A 84 -2.90 12.13 -0.49
C ALA A 84 -1.63 11.63 0.20
N TYR A 85 -0.48 12.29 -0.03
CA TYR A 85 0.77 12.01 0.69
C TYR A 85 0.56 12.12 2.20
N ALA A 86 0.05 13.25 2.66
CA ALA A 86 -0.18 13.50 4.08
C ALA A 86 -1.22 12.52 4.66
N TYR A 87 -2.33 12.31 3.94
CA TYR A 87 -3.39 11.40 4.36
C TYR A 87 -2.89 9.96 4.55
N CYS A 88 -2.19 9.41 3.56
CA CYS A 88 -1.71 8.03 3.60
C CYS A 88 -0.49 7.83 4.51
N ALA A 89 0.32 8.87 4.70
CA ALA A 89 1.37 8.92 5.70
C ALA A 89 0.79 8.78 7.11
N VAL A 90 -0.14 9.68 7.48
CA VAL A 90 -0.75 9.72 8.81
C VAL A 90 -1.57 8.46 9.09
N ARG A 91 -2.39 8.00 8.14
CA ARG A 91 -3.12 6.74 8.30
C ARG A 91 -2.18 5.54 8.47
N GLY A 92 -1.04 5.54 7.76
CA GLY A 92 0.02 4.55 7.94
C GLY A 92 0.59 4.55 9.35
N MET A 93 0.78 5.73 9.94
CA MET A 93 1.18 5.87 11.35
C MET A 93 0.08 5.39 12.30
N MET A 94 -1.17 5.82 12.10
CA MET A 94 -2.31 5.45 12.95
C MET A 94 -2.54 3.94 13.00
N ASN A 95 -2.50 3.26 11.85
CA ASN A 95 -2.61 1.80 11.78
C ASN A 95 -1.43 1.08 12.46
N SER A 96 -0.28 1.76 12.59
CA SER A 96 0.88 1.22 13.32
C SER A 96 0.78 1.50 14.83
N SER A 97 0.04 2.53 15.26
CA SER A 97 -0.29 2.77 16.67
C SER A 97 -1.42 1.88 17.20
N HIS A 98 -2.23 1.22 16.37
CA HIS A 98 -3.16 0.18 16.84
C HIS A 98 -2.45 -1.10 17.35
N GLY A 99 -1.12 -1.19 17.21
CA GLY A 99 -0.29 -2.15 17.95
C GLY A 99 0.11 -1.70 19.36
N LEU A 100 -0.17 -0.44 19.75
CA LEU A 100 0.14 0.13 21.06
C LEU A 100 -0.93 1.15 21.48
N GLY A 101 -1.99 0.65 22.11
CA GLY A 101 -2.83 1.48 22.98
C GLY A 101 -4.19 1.85 22.41
N ASN A 102 -5.21 1.18 22.95
CA ASN A 102 -6.45 1.84 23.34
C ASN A 102 -6.11 3.21 23.98
N TRP A 103 -6.52 4.29 23.32
CA TRP A 103 -6.74 5.58 23.98
C TRP A 103 -8.20 5.96 23.73
N ARG A 104 -9.07 5.29 24.47
CA ARG A 104 -10.39 5.79 24.85
C ARG A 104 -10.43 5.84 26.36
#